data_AF-A0A9R1R8W3-F1
#
_entry.id   AF-A0A9R1R8W3-F1
#
_cell.length_a   1.000
_cell.length_b   1.000
_cell.length_c   1.000
_cell.angle_alpha   90.00
_cell.angle_beta   90.00
_cell.angle_gamma   90.00
#
_symmetry.space_group_name_H-M   'P 1'
#
loop_
_entity.id
_entity.type
_entity.pdbx_description
1 polymer ?
#
loop_
_entity_poly.entity_id
_entity_poly.type
_entity_poly.pdbx_seq_one_letter_code
_entity_poly.pdbx_strand_id
1 'polypeptide(L)'
;MMTMPVKSITGVEIYLSETRTWIPKQTGWAQETRVHHYQALNSLFMNGTLHLITKDSSIVTVDTGGKTWRKISRAYPGWECIGQSRRCLHVVDIDHYNDDGFLLSVWVLEDASGNWTLKHTVNLSELIGMHVHKFDEPYRVIGIHPDCDLIFLVDMEHEKFILYDMDSRKVHVLYGGIGYHWQPYRLYTPCFAEWLSDGN
;
A
#
# COMPACT_ATOMS: atom_id res chain seq x y z
N MET A 1 -30.34 7.29 3.24
CA MET A 1 -29.03 6.75 2.87
C MET A 1 -28.54 7.55 1.67
N MET A 2 -27.68 8.55 1.88
CA MET A 2 -27.10 9.34 0.78
C MET A 2 -25.91 8.55 0.21
N THR A 3 -26.06 8.02 -1.00
CA THR A 3 -24.94 7.48 -1.76
C THR A 3 -24.04 8.64 -2.18
N MET A 4 -22.82 8.69 -1.65
CA MET A 4 -21.80 9.59 -2.18
C MET A 4 -21.59 9.28 -3.68
N PRO A 5 -21.53 10.29 -4.56
CA PRO A 5 -21.34 10.05 -5.98
C PRO A 5 -20.01 9.30 -6.21
N VAL A 6 -20.12 8.14 -6.85
CA VAL A 6 -19.00 7.27 -7.19
C VAL A 6 -18.25 7.91 -8.36
N LYS A 7 -17.07 8.46 -8.12
CA LYS A 7 -16.22 9.05 -9.18
C LYS A 7 -15.24 8.00 -9.71
N SER A 8 -15.35 7.67 -10.99
CA SER A 8 -14.29 7.00 -11.74
C SER A 8 -13.16 7.98 -12.02
N ILE A 9 -11.93 7.48 -12.18
CA ILE A 9 -10.83 8.32 -12.64
C ILE A 9 -11.01 8.56 -14.13
N THR A 10 -11.06 9.83 -14.53
CA THR A 10 -11.15 10.24 -15.94
C THR A 10 -9.81 10.70 -16.50
N GLY A 11 -8.84 11.05 -15.65
CA GLY A 11 -7.51 11.46 -16.07
C GLY A 11 -6.54 11.60 -14.91
N VAL A 12 -5.27 11.80 -15.24
CA VAL A 12 -4.20 12.10 -14.29
C VAL A 12 -3.46 13.35 -14.76
N GLU A 13 -2.89 14.10 -13.81
CA GLU A 13 -1.98 15.20 -14.12
C GLU A 13 -0.56 14.77 -13.78
N ILE A 14 0.34 14.95 -14.73
CA ILE A 14 1.74 14.56 -14.61
C ILE A 14 2.59 15.82 -14.52
N TYR A 15 3.39 15.93 -13.47
CA TYR A 15 4.35 17.02 -13.34
C TYR A 15 5.64 16.70 -14.11
N LEU A 16 6.06 17.62 -14.98
CA LEU A 16 7.37 17.58 -15.64
C LEU A 16 8.33 18.53 -14.94
N SER A 17 9.46 18.00 -14.48
CA SER A 17 10.47 18.79 -13.77
C SER A 17 11.22 19.77 -14.68
N GLU A 18 11.44 19.38 -15.94
CA GLU A 18 12.20 20.11 -16.94
C GLU A 18 11.49 21.40 -17.35
N THR A 19 10.17 21.34 -17.50
CA THR A 19 9.33 22.48 -17.89
C THR A 19 8.61 23.12 -16.71
N ARG A 20 8.64 22.47 -15.53
CA ARG A 20 7.93 22.86 -14.31
C ARG A 20 6.41 23.02 -14.53
N THR A 21 5.83 22.19 -15.39
CA THR A 21 4.41 22.25 -15.75
C THR A 21 3.69 20.96 -15.42
N TRP A 22 2.39 21.09 -15.13
CA TRP A 22 1.47 19.95 -15.06
C TRP A 22 0.88 19.69 -16.44
N ILE A 23 0.95 18.45 -16.91
CA ILE A 23 0.35 18.00 -18.17
C ILE A 23 -0.84 17.11 -17.85
N PRO A 24 -2.07 17.52 -18.23
CA PRO A 24 -3.24 16.67 -18.10
C PRO A 24 -3.19 15.54 -19.12
N LYS A 25 -3.51 14.32 -18.69
CA LYS A 25 -3.67 13.14 -19.54
C LYS A 25 -5.01 12.50 -19.26
N GLN A 26 -5.76 12.21 -20.32
CA GLN A 26 -6.94 11.35 -20.20
C GLN A 26 -6.51 9.95 -19.77
N THR A 27 -7.32 9.30 -18.95
CA THR A 27 -7.02 7.95 -18.46
C THR A 27 -6.94 6.96 -19.63
N GLY A 28 -5.89 6.15 -19.65
CA GLY A 28 -5.80 4.98 -20.52
C GLY A 28 -6.24 3.68 -19.83
N TRP A 29 -6.69 3.74 -18.57
CA TRP A 29 -7.23 2.58 -17.88
C TRP A 29 -8.63 2.21 -18.41
N ALA A 30 -9.05 0.97 -18.12
CA ALA A 30 -10.38 0.49 -18.50
C ALA A 30 -11.50 1.40 -17.97
N GLN A 31 -12.60 1.47 -18.71
CA GLN A 31 -13.77 2.26 -18.35
C GLN A 31 -14.25 1.86 -16.94
N GLU A 32 -14.61 2.85 -16.12
CA GLU A 32 -15.00 2.69 -14.71
C GLU A 32 -13.89 2.29 -13.72
N THR A 33 -12.62 2.46 -14.06
CA THR A 33 -11.52 2.31 -13.09
C THR A 33 -11.74 3.24 -11.88
N ARG A 34 -11.73 2.64 -10.68
CA ARG A 34 -11.97 3.32 -9.39
C ARG A 34 -10.81 3.01 -8.46
N VAL A 35 -10.19 4.02 -7.88
CA VAL A 35 -9.16 3.84 -6.84
C VAL A 35 -9.72 4.17 -5.47
N HIS A 36 -9.07 3.64 -4.43
CA HIS A 36 -9.35 4.03 -3.06
C HIS A 36 -8.89 5.48 -2.84
N HIS A 37 -9.83 6.38 -2.55
CA HIS A 37 -9.56 7.82 -2.43
C HIS A 37 -8.89 8.20 -1.08
N TYR A 38 -8.85 7.30 -0.10
CA TYR A 38 -8.69 7.69 1.30
C TYR A 38 -7.33 7.40 1.94
N GLN A 39 -6.42 6.67 1.30
CA GLN A 39 -5.18 6.26 1.97
C GLN A 39 -3.98 6.30 1.01
N ALA A 40 -2.90 6.95 1.45
CA ALA A 40 -1.61 7.00 0.75
C ALA A 40 -0.98 5.61 0.57
N LEU A 41 -1.47 4.64 1.34
CA LEU A 41 -1.08 3.23 1.34
C LEU A 41 -1.48 2.48 0.06
N ASN A 42 -2.29 3.11 -0.79
CA ASN A 42 -2.79 2.55 -2.04
C ASN A 42 -2.00 3.00 -3.27
N SER A 43 -0.86 3.67 -3.09
CA SER A 43 -0.03 4.16 -4.18
C SER A 43 1.45 3.85 -3.99
N LEU A 44 2.11 3.38 -5.05
CA LEU A 44 3.54 3.13 -5.10
C LEU A 44 4.13 3.69 -6.39
N PHE A 45 5.18 4.50 -6.29
CA PHE A 45 5.98 4.89 -7.45
C PHE A 45 7.26 4.06 -7.50
N MET A 46 7.42 3.25 -8.53
CA MET A 46 8.55 2.34 -8.69
C MET A 46 8.89 2.21 -10.18
N ASN A 47 10.18 2.18 -10.52
CA ASN A 47 10.67 1.99 -11.90
C ASN A 47 10.01 2.93 -12.93
N GLY A 48 9.85 4.22 -12.57
CA GLY A 48 9.25 5.22 -13.46
C GLY A 48 7.74 5.05 -13.71
N THR A 49 7.07 4.25 -12.88
CA THR A 49 5.66 3.92 -13.03
C THR A 49 4.92 4.12 -11.71
N LEU A 50 3.78 4.80 -11.76
CA LEU A 50 2.83 4.90 -10.65
C LEU A 50 1.96 3.65 -10.66
N HIS A 51 1.82 2.99 -9.51
CA HIS A 51 0.98 1.84 -9.27
C HIS A 51 -0.08 2.24 -8.24
N LEU A 52 -1.35 1.92 -8.51
CA LEU A 52 -2.48 2.24 -7.65
C LEU A 52 -3.34 1.00 -7.41
N ILE A 53 -3.75 0.79 -6.15
CA ILE A 53 -4.76 -0.20 -5.81
C ILE A 53 -6.15 0.34 -6.19
N THR A 54 -6.89 -0.45 -6.97
CA THR A 54 -8.28 -0.16 -7.33
C THR A 54 -9.27 -0.78 -6.35
N LYS A 55 -10.52 -0.30 -6.37
CA LYS A 55 -11.61 -0.81 -5.52
C LYS A 55 -11.98 -2.28 -5.79
N ASP A 56 -11.70 -2.78 -6.98
CA ASP A 56 -11.84 -4.19 -7.34
C ASP A 56 -10.57 -5.01 -7.03
N SER A 57 -9.68 -4.48 -6.17
CA SER A 57 -8.43 -5.12 -5.75
C SER A 57 -7.55 -5.55 -6.93
N SER A 58 -7.52 -4.72 -7.97
CA SER A 58 -6.56 -4.81 -9.07
C SER A 58 -5.51 -3.70 -8.92
N ILE A 59 -4.38 -3.82 -9.62
CA ILE A 59 -3.40 -2.75 -9.70
C ILE A 59 -3.53 -2.10 -11.05
N VAL A 60 -3.63 -0.77 -11.07
CA VAL A 60 -3.53 -0.01 -12.31
C VAL A 60 -2.24 0.78 -12.32
N THR A 61 -1.61 0.86 -13.48
CA THR A 61 -0.31 1.50 -13.63
C THR A 61 -0.31 2.56 -14.72
N VAL A 62 0.50 3.59 -14.56
CA VAL A 62 0.77 4.61 -15.57
C VAL A 62 2.24 5.07 -15.49
N ASP A 63 2.94 5.12 -16.63
CA ASP A 63 4.31 5.62 -16.67
C ASP A 63 4.36 7.16 -16.53
N THR A 64 5.52 7.70 -16.17
CA THR A 64 5.74 9.16 -16.04
C THR A 64 5.47 9.97 -17.29
N GLY A 65 5.42 9.37 -18.49
CA GLY A 65 5.00 10.06 -19.72
C GLY A 65 3.50 10.02 -19.99
N GLY A 66 2.74 9.20 -19.24
CA GLY A 66 1.32 8.93 -19.50
C GLY A 66 1.07 8.25 -20.84
N LYS A 67 2.00 7.41 -21.30
CA LYS A 67 2.00 6.73 -22.60
C LYS A 67 1.54 5.27 -22.52
N THR A 68 1.86 4.60 -21.43
CA THR A 68 1.64 3.18 -21.15
C THR A 68 0.76 3.06 -19.93
N TRP A 69 -0.40 2.45 -20.13
CA TRP A 69 -1.41 2.24 -19.11
C TRP A 69 -1.67 0.75 -19.02
N ARG A 70 -1.65 0.19 -17.80
CA ARG A 70 -1.90 -1.25 -17.61
C ARG A 70 -2.87 -1.47 -16.45
N LYS A 71 -3.59 -2.58 -16.53
CA LYS A 71 -4.33 -3.16 -15.42
C LYS A 71 -3.76 -4.55 -15.17
N ILE A 72 -3.33 -4.78 -13.95
CA ILE A 72 -2.84 -6.06 -13.45
C ILE A 72 -3.98 -6.65 -12.63
N SER A 73 -4.52 -7.75 -13.13
CA SER A 73 -5.67 -8.42 -12.52
C SER A 73 -5.34 -8.93 -11.12
N ARG A 74 -6.39 -8.96 -10.30
CA ARG A 74 -6.40 -9.50 -8.94
C ARG A 74 -5.95 -10.96 -8.91
N ALA A 75 -5.12 -11.32 -7.93
CA ALA A 75 -4.92 -12.71 -7.54
C ALA A 75 -5.82 -13.15 -6.37
N TYR A 76 -6.12 -12.25 -5.41
CA TYR A 76 -6.86 -12.59 -4.19
C TYR A 76 -7.55 -11.37 -3.54
N PRO A 77 -8.61 -11.55 -2.71
CA PRO A 77 -8.91 -10.85 -1.43
C PRO A 77 -8.69 -9.34 -1.31
N GLY A 78 -8.81 -8.75 -0.11
CA GLY A 78 -8.62 -7.31 0.08
C GLY A 78 -7.17 -6.91 -0.13
N TRP A 79 -6.87 -5.68 -0.55
CA TRP A 79 -5.49 -5.20 -0.52
C TRP A 79 -5.46 -3.98 0.40
N GLU A 80 -4.79 -4.09 1.54
CA GLU A 80 -4.69 -3.00 2.51
C GLU A 80 -3.57 -2.02 2.14
N CYS A 81 -2.46 -2.55 1.60
CA CYS A 81 -1.30 -1.73 1.28
C CYS A 81 -0.52 -2.26 0.07
N ILE A 82 -0.05 -1.32 -0.75
CA ILE A 82 0.98 -1.54 -1.78
C ILE A 82 2.28 -0.86 -1.35
N GLY A 83 3.40 -1.55 -1.54
CA GLY A 83 4.72 -1.00 -1.26
C GLY A 83 5.81 -1.73 -2.02
N GLN A 84 7.03 -1.27 -1.84
CA GLN A 84 8.22 -1.94 -2.35
C GLN A 84 8.92 -2.63 -1.18
N SER A 85 9.48 -3.81 -1.42
CA SER A 85 10.54 -4.38 -0.57
C SER A 85 11.53 -5.08 -1.48
N ARG A 86 12.83 -4.85 -1.24
CA ARG A 86 13.94 -5.49 -1.99
C ARG A 86 13.77 -5.40 -3.51
N ARG A 87 13.32 -4.23 -4.00
CA ARG A 87 13.07 -3.92 -5.44
C ARG A 87 11.89 -4.65 -6.09
N CYS A 88 11.11 -5.40 -5.32
CA CYS A 88 9.90 -6.04 -5.81
C CYS A 88 8.66 -5.34 -5.26
N LEU A 89 7.61 -5.26 -6.08
CA LEU A 89 6.31 -4.76 -5.65
C LEU A 89 5.65 -5.79 -4.75
N HIS A 90 5.31 -5.36 -3.55
CA HIS A 90 4.62 -6.14 -2.54
C HIS A 90 3.21 -5.57 -2.32
N VAL A 91 2.27 -6.48 -2.10
CA VAL A 91 0.93 -6.16 -1.63
C VAL A 91 0.69 -6.94 -0.36
N VAL A 92 0.13 -6.27 0.65
CA VAL A 92 -0.21 -6.86 1.94
C VAL A 92 -1.71 -6.79 2.15
N ASP A 93 -2.25 -7.89 2.67
CA ASP A 93 -3.63 -8.03 3.10
C ASP A 93 -3.67 -8.59 4.52
N ILE A 94 -4.72 -8.26 5.26
CA ILE A 94 -5.06 -8.89 6.52
C ILE A 94 -6.49 -9.40 6.40
N ASP A 95 -6.65 -10.72 6.47
CA ASP A 95 -7.97 -11.33 6.61
C ASP A 95 -8.40 -11.22 8.07
N HIS A 96 -9.32 -10.28 8.32
CA HIS A 96 -9.90 -10.04 9.65
C HIS A 96 -11.07 -10.96 10.00
N TYR A 97 -11.54 -11.76 9.03
CA TYR A 97 -12.74 -12.60 9.17
C TYR A 97 -12.42 -14.10 9.13
N ASN A 98 -11.15 -14.46 9.30
CA ASN A 98 -10.73 -15.85 9.38
C ASN A 98 -11.06 -16.44 10.77
N ASP A 99 -11.57 -17.67 10.78
CA ASP A 99 -11.94 -18.42 12.00
C ASP A 99 -10.75 -18.60 12.96
N ASP A 100 -9.52 -18.69 12.43
CA ASP A 100 -8.31 -18.93 13.20
C ASP A 100 -7.62 -17.65 13.72
N GLY A 101 -8.18 -16.46 13.43
CA GLY A 101 -7.62 -15.16 13.85
C GLY A 101 -7.32 -14.22 12.68
N PHE A 102 -6.34 -13.33 12.85
CA PHE A 102 -6.03 -12.29 11.85
C PHE A 102 -4.88 -12.72 10.95
N LEU A 103 -5.17 -13.13 9.72
CA LEU A 103 -4.18 -13.69 8.80
C LEU A 103 -3.56 -12.61 7.91
N LEU A 104 -2.31 -12.25 8.19
CA LEU A 104 -1.53 -11.37 7.32
C LEU A 104 -0.93 -12.18 6.17
N SER A 105 -1.13 -11.70 4.94
CA SER A 105 -0.63 -12.32 3.70
C SER A 105 0.14 -11.31 2.87
N VAL A 106 1.29 -11.72 2.32
CA VAL A 106 2.18 -10.88 1.51
C VAL A 106 2.37 -11.50 0.15
N TRP A 107 1.96 -10.76 -0.88
CA TRP A 107 2.03 -11.15 -2.27
C TRP A 107 3.05 -10.31 -3.01
N VAL A 108 3.81 -10.94 -3.89
CA VAL A 108 4.82 -10.27 -4.72
C VAL A 108 4.43 -10.40 -6.18
N LEU A 109 4.51 -9.28 -6.90
CA LEU A 109 4.29 -9.26 -8.34
C LEU A 109 5.57 -9.68 -9.07
N GLU A 110 5.46 -10.69 -9.91
CA GLU A 110 6.53 -11.11 -10.83
C GLU A 110 6.65 -10.10 -11.99
N ASP A 111 7.89 -9.67 -12.20
CA ASP A 111 8.32 -8.51 -12.99
C ASP A 111 7.77 -8.42 -14.43
N ALA A 112 7.67 -9.52 -15.15
CA ALA A 112 7.29 -9.51 -16.57
C ALA A 112 5.96 -10.22 -16.88
N SER A 113 5.56 -11.20 -16.07
CA SER A 113 4.39 -12.05 -16.32
C SER A 113 3.09 -11.41 -15.85
N GLY A 114 3.16 -10.47 -14.90
CA GLY A 114 1.99 -9.97 -14.18
C GLY A 114 1.38 -11.01 -13.24
N ASN A 115 2.11 -12.09 -12.94
CA ASN A 115 1.68 -13.12 -12.01
C ASN A 115 2.00 -12.71 -10.56
N TRP A 116 1.19 -13.21 -9.64
CA TRP A 116 1.37 -13.00 -8.22
C TRP A 116 1.85 -14.28 -7.54
N THR A 117 2.82 -14.15 -6.65
CA THR A 117 3.33 -15.25 -5.84
C THR A 117 3.14 -14.90 -4.36
N LEU A 118 2.53 -15.82 -3.60
CA LEU A 118 2.42 -15.70 -2.14
C LEU A 118 3.82 -15.89 -1.55
N LYS A 119 4.41 -14.82 -1.02
CA LYS A 119 5.74 -14.84 -0.41
C LYS A 119 5.65 -15.21 1.06
N HIS A 120 4.61 -14.76 1.75
CA HIS A 120 4.56 -14.88 3.20
C HIS A 120 3.13 -14.90 3.74
N THR A 121 2.92 -15.68 4.80
CA THR A 121 1.66 -15.74 5.55
C THR A 121 1.97 -15.90 7.04
N VAL A 122 1.20 -15.21 7.89
CA VAL A 122 1.32 -15.32 9.34
C VAL A 122 0.01 -14.98 10.04
N ASN A 123 -0.28 -15.66 11.14
CA ASN A 123 -1.40 -15.34 12.01
C ASN A 123 -0.94 -14.33 13.08
N LEU A 124 -1.46 -13.10 13.02
CA LEU A 124 -1.12 -12.04 13.97
C LEU A 124 -1.63 -12.37 15.39
N SER A 125 -2.73 -13.10 15.52
CA SER A 125 -3.26 -13.54 16.82
C SER A 125 -2.27 -14.44 17.55
N GLU A 126 -1.57 -15.32 16.83
CA GLU A 126 -0.57 -16.21 17.42
C GLU A 126 0.69 -15.46 17.84
N LEU A 127 1.10 -14.44 17.07
CA LEU A 127 2.33 -13.69 17.34
C LEU A 127 2.18 -12.63 18.42
N ILE A 128 1.04 -11.93 18.44
CA ILE A 128 0.78 -10.82 19.36
C ILE A 128 0.14 -11.35 20.65
N GLY A 129 -0.55 -12.49 20.55
CA GLY A 129 -1.38 -13.07 21.60
C GLY A 129 -2.86 -12.80 21.34
N MET A 130 -3.70 -13.78 21.70
CA MET A 130 -5.14 -13.67 21.52
C MET A 130 -5.71 -12.77 22.62
N HIS A 131 -6.21 -11.60 22.22
CA HIS A 131 -6.92 -10.67 23.09
C HIS A 131 -8.41 -10.68 22.76
N VAL A 132 -9.25 -10.26 23.72
CA VAL A 132 -10.66 -10.01 23.42
C VAL A 132 -10.72 -8.75 22.58
N HIS A 133 -11.18 -8.88 21.34
CA HIS A 133 -11.23 -7.78 20.40
C HIS A 133 -12.60 -7.09 20.39
N LYS A 134 -12.61 -5.76 20.52
CA LYS A 134 -13.79 -4.89 20.39
C LYS A 134 -14.02 -4.41 18.97
N PHE A 135 -12.98 -4.40 18.15
CA PHE A 135 -13.05 -3.98 16.75
C PHE A 135 -13.03 -5.21 15.85
N ASP A 136 -13.85 -5.19 14.80
CA ASP A 136 -13.86 -6.25 13.78
C ASP A 136 -12.54 -6.27 12.99
N GLU A 137 -11.88 -5.12 12.83
CA GLU A 137 -10.60 -4.96 12.13
C GLU A 137 -9.56 -4.27 13.03
N PRO A 138 -9.02 -4.95 14.06
CA PRO A 138 -8.17 -4.32 15.08
C PRO A 138 -6.76 -3.98 14.56
N TYR A 139 -6.32 -4.62 13.48
CA TYR A 139 -5.02 -4.36 12.87
C TYR A 139 -5.14 -3.56 11.58
N ARG A 140 -4.14 -2.72 11.30
CA ARG A 140 -4.04 -2.01 10.02
C ARG A 140 -2.60 -2.01 9.55
N VAL A 141 -2.37 -2.38 8.29
CA VAL A 141 -1.08 -2.12 7.64
C VAL A 141 -0.94 -0.63 7.39
N ILE A 142 0.18 -0.03 7.79
CA ILE A 142 0.51 1.36 7.50
C ILE A 142 1.75 1.52 6.62
N GLY A 143 2.38 0.41 6.25
CA GLY A 143 3.17 0.29 5.04
C GLY A 143 4.32 -0.69 5.13
N ILE A 144 5.18 -0.64 4.12
CA ILE A 144 6.24 -1.62 3.87
C ILE A 144 7.56 -0.88 3.77
N HIS A 145 8.60 -1.39 4.41
CA HIS A 145 9.94 -0.79 4.28
C HIS A 145 10.50 -1.05 2.87
N PRO A 146 10.97 -0.02 2.14
CA PRO A 146 11.37 -0.14 0.72
C PRO A 146 12.51 -1.13 0.48
N ASP A 147 13.43 -1.25 1.44
CA ASP A 147 14.67 -2.02 1.30
C ASP A 147 14.72 -3.28 2.18
N CYS A 148 13.83 -3.37 3.16
CA CYS A 148 13.89 -4.40 4.20
C CYS A 148 12.57 -5.15 4.20
N ASP A 149 12.61 -6.43 4.52
CA ASP A 149 11.44 -7.30 4.58
C ASP A 149 10.65 -7.05 5.89
N LEU A 150 10.26 -5.79 6.11
CA LEU A 150 9.59 -5.25 7.30
C LEU A 150 8.24 -4.63 6.93
N ILE A 151 7.22 -4.93 7.74
CA ILE A 151 5.86 -4.39 7.61
C ILE A 151 5.51 -3.60 8.86
N PHE A 152 5.01 -2.38 8.66
CA PHE A 152 4.54 -1.51 9.72
C PHE A 152 3.04 -1.68 9.91
N LEU A 153 2.64 -1.95 11.15
CA LEU A 153 1.27 -2.26 11.55
C LEU A 153 0.86 -1.35 12.70
N VAL A 154 -0.44 -1.09 12.81
CA VAL A 154 -1.04 -0.49 13.99
C VAL A 154 -2.06 -1.47 14.57
N ASP A 155 -1.93 -1.75 15.86
CA ASP A 155 -2.99 -2.35 16.67
C ASP A 155 -3.83 -1.20 17.24
N MET A 156 -4.99 -1.01 16.63
CA MET A 156 -5.92 0.09 16.94
C MET A 156 -6.58 -0.10 18.30
N GLU A 157 -6.67 -1.33 18.78
CA GLU A 157 -7.34 -1.64 20.04
C GLU A 157 -6.47 -1.36 21.25
N HIS A 158 -5.21 -1.77 21.16
CA HIS A 158 -4.24 -1.57 22.23
C HIS A 158 -3.37 -0.32 22.00
N GLU A 159 -3.65 0.45 20.95
CA GLU A 159 -2.94 1.67 20.57
C GLU A 159 -1.42 1.43 20.45
N LYS A 160 -1.03 0.34 19.77
CA LYS A 160 0.37 -0.03 19.59
C LYS A 160 0.81 0.18 18.15
N PHE A 161 2.00 0.75 18.01
CA PHE A 161 2.74 0.72 16.77
C PHE A 161 3.64 -0.51 16.73
N ILE A 162 3.44 -1.33 15.71
CA ILE A 162 4.01 -2.66 15.61
C ILE A 162 4.84 -2.77 14.32
N LEU A 163 5.99 -3.43 14.44
CA LEU A 163 6.82 -3.83 13.33
C LEU A 163 6.76 -5.35 13.20
N TYR A 164 6.43 -5.84 12.02
CA TYR A 164 6.57 -7.25 11.67
C TYR A 164 7.80 -7.45 10.80
N ASP A 165 8.71 -8.32 11.26
CA ASP A 165 9.89 -8.74 10.52
C ASP A 165 9.61 -10.08 9.84
N MET A 166 9.58 -10.09 8.50
CA MET A 166 9.28 -11.29 7.73
C MET A 166 10.47 -12.28 7.72
N ASP A 167 11.71 -11.80 7.85
CA ASP A 167 12.90 -12.65 7.88
C ASP A 167 12.95 -13.45 9.19
N SER A 168 12.76 -12.79 10.33
CA SER A 168 12.78 -13.45 11.64
C SER A 168 11.41 -14.03 12.06
N ARG A 169 10.35 -13.66 11.35
CA ARG A 169 8.94 -13.99 11.65
C ARG A 169 8.49 -13.50 13.02
N LYS A 170 9.00 -12.35 13.47
CA LYS A 170 8.72 -11.78 14.79
C LYS A 170 8.03 -10.43 14.69
N VAL A 171 7.23 -10.18 15.71
CA VAL A 171 6.58 -8.90 15.97
C VAL A 171 7.41 -8.15 17.01
N HIS A 172 7.64 -6.87 16.76
CA HIS A 172 8.26 -5.94 17.70
C HIS A 172 7.29 -4.78 17.95
N VAL A 173 6.96 -4.54 19.22
CA VAL A 173 6.20 -3.34 19.61
C VAL A 173 7.19 -2.18 19.69
N LEU A 174 7.05 -1.21 18.79
CA LEU A 174 7.95 -0.06 18.72
C LEU A 174 7.52 1.05 19.69
N TYR A 175 6.21 1.28 19.81
CA TYR A 175 5.64 2.32 20.67
C TYR A 175 4.21 1.94 21.08
N GLY A 176 3.76 2.42 22.25
CA GLY A 176 2.40 2.23 22.74
C GLY A 176 1.78 3.55 23.19
N GLY A 177 0.45 3.62 23.23
CA GLY A 177 -0.27 4.85 23.57
C GLY A 177 -0.22 5.88 22.44
N ILE A 178 -0.33 5.42 21.19
CA ILE A 178 -0.46 6.31 20.02
C ILE A 178 -1.79 7.07 20.00
N GLY A 179 -2.74 6.79 20.91
CA GLY A 179 -4.06 7.39 20.92
C GLY A 179 -4.97 6.89 19.80
N TYR A 180 -6.28 7.11 19.94
CA TYR A 180 -7.24 6.84 18.87
C TYR A 180 -7.06 7.83 17.73
N HIS A 181 -6.23 7.47 16.75
CA HIS A 181 -6.01 8.28 15.56
C HIS A 181 -6.55 7.55 14.33
N TRP A 182 -7.73 7.97 13.88
CA TRP A 182 -8.38 7.52 12.63
C TRP A 182 -7.77 8.18 11.37
N GLN A 183 -6.68 8.93 11.53
CA GLN A 183 -6.07 9.66 10.43
C GLN A 183 -5.17 8.71 9.62
N PRO A 184 -5.11 8.86 8.29
CA PRO A 184 -4.25 8.03 7.46
C PRO A 184 -2.79 8.29 7.82
N TYR A 185 -2.13 7.25 8.33
CA TYR A 185 -0.69 7.24 8.52
C TYR A 185 0.00 7.42 7.17
N ARG A 186 0.95 8.35 7.11
CA ARG A 186 1.81 8.53 5.93
C ARG A 186 3.23 8.20 6.33
N LEU A 187 3.77 7.12 5.76
CA LEU A 187 5.20 6.88 5.81
C LEU A 187 5.90 8.03 5.08
N TYR A 188 6.63 8.83 5.83
CA TYR A 188 7.54 9.80 5.24
C TYR A 188 8.67 9.02 4.57
N THR A 189 8.73 9.10 3.25
CA THR A 189 9.92 8.68 2.50
C THR A 189 10.80 9.92 2.37
N PRO A 190 11.95 10.00 3.08
CA PRO A 190 12.84 11.14 2.92
C PRO A 190 13.32 11.21 1.47
N CYS A 191 13.06 12.34 0.81
CA CYS A 191 13.65 12.63 -0.49
C CYS A 191 15.07 13.15 -0.24
N PHE A 192 16.07 12.28 -0.35
CA PHE A 192 17.48 12.70 -0.42
C PHE A 192 17.78 13.18 -1.84
N ALA A 193 17.12 14.25 -2.28
CA ALA A 193 17.60 14.97 -3.45
C ALA A 193 18.87 15.71 -3.02
N GLU A 194 20.01 15.33 -3.58
CA GLU A 194 21.23 16.13 -3.48
C GLU A 194 20.91 17.52 -4.00
N TRP A 195 21.04 18.53 -3.13
CA TRP A 195 21.06 19.91 -3.60
C TRP A 195 22.27 20.03 -4.51
N LEU A 196 22.03 20.29 -5.80
CA LEU A 196 23.07 20.82 -6.67
C LEU A 196 23.58 22.07 -5.96
N SER A 197 24.82 22.00 -5.47
CA SER A 197 25.49 23.19 -4.97
C SER A 197 25.57 24.14 -6.13
N ASP A 198 25.01 25.34 -5.98
CA ASP A 198 25.17 26.41 -6.95
C ASP A 198 26.68 26.61 -7.15
N GLY A 199 27.17 26.16 -8.31
CA GLY A 199 28.55 26.34 -8.72
C GLY A 199 28.80 27.83 -8.90
N ASN A 200 29.71 28.35 -8.08
CA ASN A 200 30.27 29.70 -8.23
C ASN A 200 31.59 29.60 -8.99
#